data_AF-A0A3M1VUX4-F1
#
_entry.id   AF-A0A3M1VUX4-F1
#
_cell.length_a   1.000
_cell.length_b   1.000
_cell.length_c   1.000
_cell.angle_alpha   90.00
_cell.angle_beta   90.00
_cell.angle_gamma   90.00
#
_symmetry.space_group_name_H-M   'P 1'
#
loop_
_entity.id
_entity.type
_entity.pdbx_description
1 polymer ?
#
loop_
_entity_poly.entity_id
_entity_poly.type
_entity_poly.pdbx_seq_one_letter_code
_entity_poly.pdbx_strand_id
1 'polypeptide(L)'
;MAESIVEENSLIPHIDEPTLTALARDELTDNERRQIQRHLRSCDLCRTRVALRLGSSHVLVEDRPFFVQLIQEWMNIRRFLAGLVVLAMMAGISTPILYMYLRLDQRASGHRQLGPAEPSRRPVTATVPIRRVGAKTFYFVRGIWIDSAFDAQTYPRLIPCSLTQTSGQDLLKRVPQLRTYAHLDAPVIVVVENNAYWIFR
;
A
#
# COMPACT_ATOMS: atom_id res chain seq x y z
N MET A 1 -19.82 -41.27 2.28
CA MET A 1 -18.44 -41.11 1.79
C MET A 1 -18.31 -39.65 1.38
N ALA A 2 -17.64 -38.83 2.19
CA ALA A 2 -17.50 -37.40 1.94
C ALA A 2 -16.18 -37.18 1.18
N GLU A 3 -16.28 -36.87 -0.10
CA GLU A 3 -15.15 -36.40 -0.91
C GLU A 3 -14.74 -35.03 -0.41
N SER A 4 -13.55 -34.98 0.20
CA SER A 4 -12.84 -33.76 0.56
C SER A 4 -12.45 -33.03 -0.73
N ILE A 5 -13.23 -32.03 -1.12
CA ILE A 5 -12.84 -31.05 -2.14
C ILE A 5 -11.71 -30.23 -1.53
N VAL A 6 -10.48 -30.65 -1.80
CA VAL A 6 -9.28 -29.85 -1.51
C VAL A 6 -9.36 -28.64 -2.43
N GLU A 7 -9.66 -27.51 -1.83
CA GLU A 7 -9.79 -26.20 -2.47
C GLU A 7 -8.42 -25.79 -3.03
N GLU A 8 -8.14 -26.23 -4.26
CA GLU A 8 -6.97 -25.93 -5.07
C GLU A 8 -7.04 -24.48 -5.58
N ASN A 9 -7.12 -23.53 -4.65
CA ASN A 9 -7.34 -22.12 -4.98
C ASN A 9 -6.40 -21.22 -4.18
N SER A 10 -5.11 -21.25 -4.55
CA SER A 10 -4.18 -20.10 -4.56
C SER A 10 -2.74 -20.61 -4.70
N LEU A 11 -2.32 -20.92 -5.92
CA LEU A 11 -0.95 -21.34 -6.27
C LEU A 11 0.06 -20.18 -6.31
N ILE A 12 -0.29 -19.01 -5.78
CA ILE A 12 0.69 -17.93 -5.59
C ILE A 12 1.36 -18.17 -4.24
N PRO A 13 2.65 -18.56 -4.19
CA PRO A 13 3.34 -18.79 -2.93
C PRO A 13 3.41 -17.47 -2.17
N HIS A 14 2.67 -17.37 -1.07
CA HIS A 14 2.75 -16.24 -0.16
C HIS A 14 4.05 -16.30 0.63
N ILE A 15 4.57 -15.12 1.00
CA ILE A 15 5.74 -15.02 1.88
C ILE A 15 5.39 -15.69 3.22
N ASP A 16 6.27 -16.58 3.67
CA ASP A 16 6.14 -17.30 4.91
C ASP A 16 6.31 -16.38 6.13
N GLU A 17 5.79 -16.86 7.25
CA GLU A 17 5.72 -16.13 8.50
C GLU A 17 7.09 -15.75 9.11
N PRO A 18 8.09 -16.66 9.15
CA PRO A 18 9.46 -16.32 9.53
C PRO A 18 10.07 -15.19 8.70
N THR A 19 9.94 -15.24 7.38
CA THR A 19 10.48 -14.22 6.48
C THR A 19 9.85 -12.84 6.72
N LEU A 20 8.53 -12.79 6.95
CA LEU A 20 7.85 -11.54 7.32
C LEU A 20 8.33 -10.99 8.67
N THR A 21 8.70 -11.85 9.61
CA THR A 21 9.23 -11.46 10.93
C THR A 21 10.65 -10.93 10.82
N ALA A 22 11.51 -11.60 10.04
CA ALA A 22 12.86 -11.13 9.74
C ALA A 22 12.84 -9.77 9.02
N LEU A 23 11.89 -9.57 8.09
CA LEU A 23 11.67 -8.26 7.44
C LEU A 23 11.32 -7.17 8.46
N ALA A 24 10.45 -7.47 9.43
CA ALA A 24 10.04 -6.50 10.45
C ALA A 24 11.18 -6.12 11.43
N ARG A 25 12.16 -7.01 11.60
CA ARG A 25 13.36 -6.79 12.46
C ARG A 25 14.58 -6.26 11.71
N ASP A 26 14.46 -5.99 10.41
CA ASP A 26 15.55 -5.57 9.54
C ASP A 26 16.71 -6.60 9.43
N GLU A 27 16.43 -7.89 9.66
CA GLU A 27 17.43 -8.98 9.69
C GLU A 27 17.70 -9.60 8.30
N LEU A 28 17.02 -9.13 7.26
CA LEU A 28 17.12 -9.69 5.91
C LEU A 28 18.28 -9.10 5.11
N THR A 29 18.91 -9.94 4.30
CA THR A 29 19.91 -9.52 3.31
C THR A 29 19.29 -8.62 2.23
N ASP A 30 20.11 -7.83 1.55
CA ASP A 30 19.67 -6.97 0.44
C ASP A 30 19.02 -7.73 -0.71
N ASN A 31 19.42 -8.98 -0.93
CA ASN A 31 18.84 -9.81 -1.98
C ASN A 31 17.42 -10.28 -1.62
N GLU A 32 17.24 -10.79 -0.40
CA GLU A 32 15.95 -11.22 0.13
C GLU A 32 14.96 -10.04 0.20
N ARG A 33 15.44 -8.88 0.68
CA ARG A 33 14.65 -7.64 0.72
C ARG A 33 14.14 -7.25 -0.67
N ARG A 34 14.99 -7.31 -1.70
CA ARG A 34 14.58 -7.02 -3.09
C ARG A 34 13.57 -8.03 -3.62
N GLN A 35 13.73 -9.31 -3.30
CA GLN A 35 12.79 -10.35 -3.71
C GLN A 35 11.41 -10.16 -3.06
N ILE A 36 11.38 -9.90 -1.75
CA ILE A 36 10.14 -9.60 -1.02
C ILE A 36 9.48 -8.34 -1.55
N GLN A 37 10.23 -7.26 -1.74
CA GLN A 37 9.68 -6.02 -2.32
C GLN A 37 9.05 -6.27 -3.69
N ARG A 38 9.64 -7.14 -4.52
CA ARG A 38 9.06 -7.54 -5.82
C ARG A 38 7.74 -8.29 -5.62
N HIS A 39 7.69 -9.23 -4.69
CA HIS A 39 6.47 -9.98 -4.38
C HIS A 39 5.35 -9.09 -3.81
N LEU A 40 5.68 -8.15 -2.91
CA LEU A 40 4.70 -7.23 -2.31
C LEU A 40 4.05 -6.30 -3.34
N ARG A 41 4.69 -6.06 -4.49
CA ARG A 41 4.09 -5.30 -5.60
C ARG A 41 2.98 -6.08 -6.31
N SER A 42 3.06 -7.41 -6.34
CA SER A 42 2.07 -8.26 -7.03
C SER A 42 1.08 -8.97 -6.10
N CYS A 43 1.30 -8.95 -4.78
CA CYS A 43 0.43 -9.65 -3.82
C CYS A 43 -0.14 -8.72 -2.74
N ASP A 44 -1.42 -8.34 -2.89
CA ASP A 44 -2.12 -7.45 -1.94
C ASP A 44 -2.29 -8.06 -0.55
N LEU A 45 -2.47 -9.40 -0.47
CA LEU A 45 -2.58 -10.10 0.80
C LEU A 45 -1.29 -9.99 1.63
N CYS A 46 -0.12 -10.24 1.01
CA CYS A 46 1.17 -10.09 1.67
C CYS A 46 1.44 -8.61 2.03
N ARG A 47 1.03 -7.65 1.18
CA ARG A 47 1.15 -6.22 1.50
C ARG A 47 0.34 -5.84 2.73
N THR A 48 -0.88 -6.36 2.84
CA THR A 48 -1.76 -6.13 4.00
C THR A 48 -1.16 -6.76 5.27
N ARG A 49 -0.64 -8.00 5.20
CA ARG A 49 0.02 -8.64 6.35
C ARG A 49 1.25 -7.87 6.84
N VAL A 50 2.11 -7.41 5.94
CA VAL A 50 3.26 -6.56 6.28
C VAL A 50 2.80 -5.25 6.92
N ALA A 51 1.78 -4.61 6.34
CA ALA A 51 1.23 -3.37 6.87
C ALA A 51 0.69 -3.52 8.30
N LEU A 52 -0.02 -4.61 8.59
CA LEU A 52 -0.53 -4.91 9.91
C LEU A 52 0.59 -5.17 10.94
N ARG A 53 1.68 -5.85 10.54
CA ARG A 53 2.83 -6.09 11.43
C ARG A 53 3.66 -4.85 11.73
N LEU A 54 4.01 -4.09 10.69
CA LEU A 54 4.79 -2.87 10.86
C LEU A 54 3.97 -1.74 11.52
N GLY A 55 2.64 -1.92 11.61
CA GLY A 55 1.69 -0.97 12.17
C GLY A 55 1.54 -0.95 13.69
N SER A 56 2.30 -1.73 14.48
CA SER A 56 2.24 -1.68 15.95
C SER A 56 3.45 -1.03 16.64
N SER A 57 4.56 -0.83 15.94
CA SER A 57 5.75 -0.18 16.50
C SER A 57 6.33 0.86 15.55
N HIS A 58 5.81 2.08 15.62
CA HIS A 58 6.48 3.30 15.15
C HIS A 58 7.08 3.32 13.74
N VAL A 59 6.54 2.57 12.78
CA VAL A 59 6.88 2.84 11.38
C VAL A 59 6.07 4.05 10.94
N LEU A 60 6.66 5.23 11.16
CA LEU A 60 6.62 6.31 10.19
C LEU A 60 7.06 5.70 8.86
N VAL A 61 6.12 5.02 8.19
CA VAL A 61 6.16 4.98 6.74
C VAL A 61 5.93 6.44 6.43
N GLU A 62 7.02 7.18 6.28
CA GLU A 62 7.04 8.25 5.30
C GLU A 62 6.37 7.61 4.11
N ASP A 63 5.08 7.95 3.93
CA ASP A 63 4.49 7.99 2.62
C ASP A 63 5.58 8.66 1.80
N ARG A 64 6.37 7.88 1.06
CA ARG A 64 6.93 8.38 -0.16
C ARG A 64 5.66 8.61 -0.94
N PRO A 65 5.16 9.85 -0.98
CA PRO A 65 3.89 10.09 -1.61
C PRO A 65 4.09 9.63 -3.05
N PHE A 66 3.01 9.30 -3.72
CA PHE A 66 2.88 9.23 -5.18
C PHE A 66 3.96 10.04 -5.97
N PHE A 67 4.37 11.21 -5.44
CA PHE A 67 5.56 11.98 -5.79
C PHE A 67 6.88 11.23 -6.09
N VAL A 68 7.32 10.21 -5.34
CA VAL A 68 8.60 9.51 -5.66
C VAL A 68 8.44 8.58 -6.87
N GLN A 69 7.27 7.95 -7.00
CA GLN A 69 6.93 7.15 -8.18
C GLN A 69 6.78 8.06 -9.41
N LEU A 70 6.19 9.25 -9.22
CA LEU A 70 6.11 10.31 -10.23
C LEU A 70 7.50 10.83 -10.63
N ILE A 71 8.40 11.08 -9.67
CA ILE A 71 9.79 11.52 -9.97
C ILE A 71 10.53 10.43 -10.74
N GLN A 72 10.34 9.15 -10.40
CA GLN A 72 11.03 8.05 -11.06
C GLN A 72 10.50 7.82 -12.49
N GLU A 73 9.20 8.01 -12.73
CA GLU A 73 8.62 8.08 -14.08
C GLU A 73 9.12 9.32 -14.85
N TRP A 74 9.20 10.49 -14.22
CA TRP A 74 9.74 11.71 -14.82
C TRP A 74 11.22 11.59 -15.19
N MET A 75 12.04 10.89 -14.38
CA MET A 75 13.43 10.62 -14.71
C MET A 75 13.58 9.68 -15.92
N ASN A 76 12.69 8.68 -16.05
CA ASN A 76 12.66 7.82 -17.23
C ASN A 76 12.23 8.59 -18.48
N ILE A 77 11.24 9.46 -18.38
CA ILE A 77 10.82 10.37 -19.47
C ILE A 77 11.97 11.31 -19.87
N ARG A 78 12.66 11.91 -18.90
CA ARG A 78 13.79 12.82 -19.15
C ARG A 78 14.96 12.13 -19.86
N ARG A 79 15.28 10.89 -19.49
CA ARG A 79 16.30 10.07 -20.19
C ARG A 79 15.86 9.75 -21.62
N PHE A 80 14.58 9.45 -21.83
CA PHE A 80 14.03 9.18 -23.15
C PHE A 80 14.10 10.42 -24.06
N LEU A 81 13.72 11.59 -23.53
CA LEU A 81 13.82 12.88 -24.23
C LEU A 81 15.28 13.26 -24.56
N ALA A 82 16.22 13.04 -23.64
CA ALA A 82 17.64 13.27 -23.90
C ALA A 82 18.16 12.38 -25.04
N GLY A 83 17.75 11.10 -25.08
CA GLY A 83 18.08 10.20 -26.20
C GLY A 83 17.52 10.67 -27.54
N LEU A 84 16.27 11.16 -27.56
CA LEU A 84 15.64 11.73 -28.75
C LEU A 84 16.35 12.97 -29.28
N VAL A 85 16.84 13.85 -28.40
CA VAL A 85 17.62 15.04 -28.79
C VAL A 85 18.94 14.63 -29.46
N VAL A 86 19.65 13.64 -28.90
CA VAL A 86 20.89 13.13 -29.50
C VAL A 86 20.60 12.47 -30.86
N LEU A 87 19.52 11.69 -30.97
CA LEU A 87 19.09 11.07 -32.24
C LEU A 87 18.75 12.14 -33.30
N ALA A 88 18.03 13.19 -32.92
CA ALA A 88 17.66 14.29 -33.81
C ALA A 88 18.89 15.10 -34.27
N MET A 89 19.88 15.30 -33.38
CA MET A 89 21.17 15.91 -33.74
C MET A 89 21.95 15.03 -34.73
N MET A 90 21.97 13.71 -34.54
CA MET A 90 22.61 12.77 -35.47
C MET A 90 21.91 12.70 -36.83
N ALA A 91 20.58 12.91 -36.86
CA ALA A 91 19.78 12.92 -38.10
C ALA A 91 19.87 14.25 -38.89
N GLY A 92 20.65 15.23 -38.44
CA GLY A 92 20.83 16.51 -39.16
C GLY A 92 19.60 17.41 -39.18
N ILE A 93 18.62 17.15 -38.29
CA ILE A 93 17.45 18.02 -38.12
C ILE A 93 17.91 19.26 -37.37
N SER A 94 18.35 20.27 -38.14
CA SER A 94 18.79 21.56 -37.61
C SER A 94 17.71 22.21 -36.74
N THR A 95 18.17 22.82 -35.65
CA THR A 95 17.47 23.07 -34.38
C THR A 95 17.12 24.56 -34.17
N PRO A 96 16.22 25.20 -34.94
CA PRO A 96 15.75 26.53 -34.57
C PRO A 96 14.75 26.48 -33.40
N ILE A 97 13.97 25.40 -33.25
CA ILE A 97 12.93 25.29 -32.21
C ILE A 97 13.52 24.99 -30.82
N LEU A 98 14.61 24.22 -30.73
CA LEU A 98 15.23 23.85 -29.46
C LEU A 98 15.93 25.04 -28.77
N TYR A 99 16.41 26.02 -29.55
CA TYR A 99 17.05 27.23 -29.02
C TYR A 99 16.06 28.21 -28.35
N MET A 100 14.76 28.16 -28.70
CA MET A 100 13.78 29.04 -28.06
C MET A 100 13.38 28.57 -26.66
N TYR A 101 13.33 27.26 -26.41
CA TYR A 101 12.91 26.71 -25.11
C TYR A 101 13.95 26.86 -24.00
N LEU A 102 15.25 26.80 -24.32
CA LEU A 102 16.32 26.96 -23.32
C LEU A 102 16.46 28.38 -22.77
N ARG A 103 15.85 29.40 -23.42
CA ARG A 103 15.96 30.80 -22.98
C ARG A 103 14.93 31.23 -21.94
N LEU A 104 13.88 30.43 -21.70
CA LEU A 104 12.81 30.78 -20.75
C LEU A 104 13.11 30.37 -19.30
N ASP A 105 13.98 29.38 -19.08
CA ASP A 105 14.24 28.85 -17.72
C ASP A 105 15.20 29.73 -16.89
N GLN A 106 16.02 30.57 -17.54
CA GLN A 106 17.06 31.34 -16.83
C GLN A 106 16.54 32.57 -16.07
N ARG A 107 15.27 32.98 -16.22
CA ARG A 107 14.73 34.18 -15.55
C ARG A 107 14.04 33.92 -14.21
N ALA A 108 13.86 32.66 -13.81
CA ALA A 108 13.15 32.31 -12.57
C ALA A 108 14.06 32.07 -11.34
N SER A 109 15.39 32.08 -11.51
CA SER A 109 16.36 31.77 -10.43
C SER A 109 16.90 33.02 -9.72
N GLY A 110 16.03 34.02 -9.49
CA GLY A 110 16.33 35.18 -8.67
C GLY A 110 16.37 34.80 -7.18
N HIS A 111 17.57 34.77 -6.62
CA HIS A 111 17.93 34.67 -5.20
C HIS A 111 16.83 35.00 -4.17
N ARG A 112 16.46 34.01 -3.36
CA ARG A 112 15.93 34.22 -2.00
C ARG A 112 16.77 33.41 -1.01
N GLN A 113 17.80 34.06 -0.46
CA GLN A 113 18.48 33.63 0.75
C GLN A 113 17.47 33.68 1.91
N LEU A 114 17.03 32.52 2.39
CA LEU A 114 16.31 32.35 3.64
C LEU A 114 17.28 31.69 4.62
N GLY A 115 17.57 32.37 5.72
CA GLY A 115 18.44 31.87 6.79
C GLY A 115 17.88 30.62 7.48
N PRO A 116 18.69 29.98 8.35
CA PRO A 116 18.34 28.73 9.01
C PRO A 116 17.36 28.97 10.16
N ALA A 117 16.10 29.25 9.82
CA ALA A 117 14.99 29.08 10.75
C ALA A 117 14.41 27.70 10.48
N GLU A 118 15.00 26.69 11.13
CA GLU A 118 14.48 25.33 11.13
C GLU A 118 13.05 25.37 11.70
N PRO A 119 12.02 25.16 10.87
CA PRO A 119 10.65 25.23 11.35
C PRO A 119 10.48 24.11 12.35
N SER A 120 10.19 24.48 13.61
CA SER A 120 9.75 23.55 14.65
C SER A 120 8.59 22.73 14.08
N ARG A 121 8.91 21.52 13.60
CA ARG A 121 7.93 20.54 13.14
C ARG A 121 7.17 20.11 14.38
N ARG A 122 6.10 20.82 14.69
CA ARG A 122 5.10 20.31 15.64
C ARG A 122 4.66 18.96 15.08
N PRO A 123 4.78 17.88 15.86
CA PRO A 123 4.31 16.57 15.40
C PRO A 123 2.83 16.72 15.09
N VAL A 124 2.47 16.61 13.81
CA VAL A 124 1.08 16.53 13.39
C VAL A 124 0.61 15.15 13.82
N THR A 125 -0.04 15.07 14.97
CA THR A 125 -0.73 13.86 15.40
C THR A 125 -1.88 13.65 14.42
N ALA A 126 -1.64 12.83 13.40
CA ALA A 126 -2.69 12.41 12.48
C ALA A 126 -3.78 11.71 13.29
N THR A 127 -4.94 12.35 13.40
CA THR A 127 -6.08 11.76 14.10
C THR A 127 -6.64 10.67 13.19
N VAL A 128 -6.52 9.42 13.59
CA VAL A 128 -7.07 8.28 12.86
C VAL A 128 -8.60 8.36 12.92
N PRO A 129 -9.33 8.34 11.79
CA PRO A 129 -10.78 8.34 11.82
C PRO A 129 -11.32 7.13 12.61
N ILE A 130 -12.27 7.38 13.50
CA ILE A 130 -12.92 6.36 14.34
C ILE A 130 -14.40 6.28 13.97
N ARG A 131 -14.93 5.06 13.81
CA ARG A 131 -16.35 4.83 13.55
C ARG A 131 -16.87 3.69 14.44
N ARG A 132 -18.10 3.81 14.96
CA ARG A 132 -18.78 2.73 15.68
C ARG A 132 -19.89 2.14 14.81
N VAL A 133 -19.96 0.81 14.75
CA VAL A 133 -21.01 0.07 14.04
C VAL A 133 -21.50 -1.05 14.96
N GLY A 134 -22.76 -0.94 15.41
CA GLY A 134 -23.28 -1.80 16.47
C GLY A 134 -22.48 -1.65 17.77
N ALA A 135 -22.05 -2.77 18.35
CA ALA A 135 -21.24 -2.78 19.56
C ALA A 135 -19.73 -2.59 19.32
N LYS A 136 -19.28 -2.52 18.06
CA LYS A 136 -17.86 -2.50 17.70
C LYS A 136 -17.35 -1.11 17.37
N THR A 137 -16.07 -0.90 17.62
CA THR A 137 -15.33 0.32 17.27
C THR A 137 -14.31 -0.03 16.19
N PHE A 138 -14.19 0.82 15.18
CA PHE A 138 -13.30 0.65 14.04
C PHE A 138 -12.38 1.85 13.88
N TYR A 139 -11.14 1.58 13.49
CA TYR A 139 -10.14 2.57 13.11
C TYR A 139 -9.92 2.54 11.60
N PHE A 140 -9.87 3.69 10.94
CA PHE A 140 -9.59 3.76 9.50
C PHE A 140 -8.10 3.88 9.24
N VAL A 141 -7.46 2.76 8.89
CA VAL A 141 -6.02 2.67 8.69
C VAL A 141 -5.74 2.28 7.24
N ARG A 142 -5.06 3.17 6.50
CA ARG A 142 -4.63 2.92 5.11
C ARG A 142 -5.75 2.44 4.17
N GLY A 143 -6.93 3.06 4.28
CA GLY A 143 -8.07 2.71 3.42
C GLY A 143 -8.88 1.50 3.88
N ILE A 144 -8.58 0.94 5.05
CA ILE A 144 -9.27 -0.24 5.60
C ILE A 144 -9.81 0.11 6.98
N TRP A 145 -11.04 -0.27 7.25
CA TRP A 145 -11.63 -0.21 8.59
C TRP A 145 -11.20 -1.44 9.40
N ILE A 146 -10.56 -1.25 10.55
CA ILE A 146 -10.05 -2.33 11.40
C ILE A 146 -10.78 -2.29 12.74
N ASP A 147 -11.43 -3.39 13.10
CA ASP A 147 -12.06 -3.58 14.42
C ASP A 147 -11.01 -3.43 15.53
N SER A 148 -11.34 -2.65 16.56
CA SER A 148 -10.50 -2.44 17.74
C SER A 148 -10.12 -3.73 18.49
N ALA A 149 -10.90 -4.80 18.33
CA ALA A 149 -10.59 -6.12 18.90
C ALA A 149 -9.61 -6.94 18.03
N PHE A 150 -9.27 -6.47 16.84
CA PHE A 150 -8.33 -7.16 15.96
C PHE A 150 -6.89 -6.97 16.43
N ASP A 151 -6.24 -8.08 16.73
CA ASP A 151 -4.80 -8.16 16.91
C ASP A 151 -4.22 -9.18 15.93
N ALA A 152 -3.20 -8.77 15.18
CA ALA A 152 -2.57 -9.59 14.15
C ALA A 152 -1.79 -10.78 14.72
N GLN A 153 -1.37 -10.72 15.99
CA GLN A 153 -0.72 -11.85 16.67
C GLN A 153 -1.73 -12.91 17.10
N THR A 154 -2.88 -12.47 17.62
CA THR A 154 -3.98 -13.34 18.03
C THR A 154 -4.72 -13.95 16.83
N TYR A 155 -4.86 -13.20 15.72
CA TYR A 155 -5.60 -13.62 14.51
C TYR A 155 -4.72 -13.63 13.24
N PRO A 156 -3.78 -14.59 13.11
CA PRO A 156 -2.85 -14.65 11.98
C PRO A 156 -3.51 -15.02 10.64
N ARG A 157 -4.71 -15.60 10.69
CA ARG A 157 -5.51 -15.99 9.52
C ARG A 157 -6.73 -15.09 9.38
N LEU A 158 -6.77 -14.33 8.28
CA LEU A 158 -7.95 -13.61 7.83
C LEU A 158 -8.77 -14.50 6.90
N ILE A 159 -10.07 -14.61 7.15
CA ILE A 159 -11.01 -15.33 6.28
C ILE A 159 -11.56 -14.33 5.25
N PRO A 160 -11.25 -14.48 3.95
CA PRO A 160 -11.75 -13.56 2.94
C PRO A 160 -13.26 -13.71 2.76
N CYS A 161 -13.96 -12.58 2.70
CA CYS A 161 -15.40 -12.48 2.47
C CYS A 161 -15.65 -11.45 1.36
N SER A 162 -15.63 -11.91 0.11
CA SER A 162 -16.01 -11.09 -1.03
C SER A 162 -17.54 -11.00 -1.13
N LEU A 163 -18.10 -9.81 -1.03
CA LEU A 163 -19.55 -9.58 -1.12
C LEU A 163 -20.10 -9.88 -2.53
N THR A 164 -19.24 -9.92 -3.56
CA THR A 164 -19.62 -10.17 -4.95
C THR A 164 -19.53 -11.65 -5.36
N GLN A 165 -18.79 -12.48 -4.62
CA GLN A 165 -18.64 -13.91 -4.91
C GLN A 165 -19.67 -14.78 -4.14
N THR A 166 -20.07 -15.91 -4.75
CA THR A 166 -20.98 -16.89 -4.13
C THR A 166 -20.47 -17.40 -2.78
N SER A 167 -19.16 -17.64 -2.66
CA SER A 167 -18.51 -18.09 -1.43
C SER A 167 -18.69 -17.10 -0.27
N GLY A 168 -18.61 -15.80 -0.54
CA GLY A 168 -18.87 -14.76 0.45
C GLY A 168 -20.35 -14.65 0.81
N GLN A 169 -21.26 -14.81 -0.14
CA GLN A 169 -22.70 -14.87 0.13
C GLN A 169 -23.06 -16.06 1.03
N ASP A 170 -22.46 -17.23 0.81
CA ASP A 170 -22.66 -18.40 1.67
C ASP A 170 -22.04 -18.18 3.06
N LEU A 171 -20.92 -17.46 3.14
CA LEU A 171 -20.35 -17.06 4.42
C LEU A 171 -21.29 -16.11 5.20
N LEU A 172 -21.95 -15.16 4.53
CA LEU A 172 -22.95 -14.28 5.14
C LEU A 172 -24.24 -14.99 5.58
N LYS A 173 -24.54 -16.18 5.03
CA LYS A 173 -25.63 -17.04 5.53
C LYS A 173 -25.21 -17.77 6.80
N ARG A 174 -23.96 -18.26 6.86
CA ARG A 174 -23.42 -18.96 8.03
C ARG A 174 -23.15 -18.02 9.22
N VAL A 175 -22.65 -16.81 8.95
CA VAL A 175 -22.29 -15.81 9.96
C VAL A 175 -23.08 -14.51 9.69
N PRO A 176 -24.38 -14.46 10.02
CA PRO A 176 -25.26 -13.35 9.65
C PRO A 176 -24.84 -12.00 10.27
N GLN A 177 -24.09 -12.02 11.38
CA GLN A 177 -23.56 -10.82 12.03
C GLN A 177 -22.66 -9.98 11.10
N LEU A 178 -21.98 -10.61 10.13
CA LEU A 178 -21.10 -9.94 9.16
C LEU A 178 -21.86 -8.95 8.26
N ARG A 179 -23.17 -9.16 8.05
CA ARG A 179 -24.01 -8.27 7.22
C ARG A 179 -24.01 -6.84 7.72
N THR A 180 -23.95 -6.64 9.04
CA THR A 180 -23.92 -5.31 9.68
C THR A 180 -22.72 -4.48 9.21
N TYR A 181 -21.59 -5.13 8.92
CA TYR A 181 -20.35 -4.44 8.56
C TYR A 181 -20.18 -4.30 7.03
N ALA A 182 -20.98 -5.01 6.23
CA ALA A 182 -20.96 -4.95 4.76
C ALA A 182 -21.38 -3.57 4.19
N HIS A 183 -22.04 -2.75 5.01
CA HIS A 183 -22.45 -1.39 4.65
C HIS A 183 -21.32 -0.36 4.68
N LEU A 184 -20.15 -0.71 5.22
CA LEU A 184 -19.00 0.19 5.20
C LEU A 184 -18.54 0.43 3.76
N ASP A 185 -18.12 1.67 3.49
CA ASP A 185 -17.75 2.18 2.18
C ASP A 185 -16.34 1.78 1.74
N ALA A 186 -15.62 1.04 2.59
CA ALA A 186 -14.27 0.55 2.36
C ALA A 186 -14.13 -0.89 2.91
N PRO A 187 -13.06 -1.62 2.54
CA PRO A 187 -12.79 -2.95 3.10
C PRO A 187 -12.74 -2.93 4.63
N VAL A 188 -13.21 -4.01 5.25
CA VAL A 188 -13.26 -4.15 6.72
C VAL A 188 -12.49 -5.38 7.18
N ILE A 189 -11.77 -5.26 8.29
CA ILE A 189 -11.30 -6.38 9.10
C ILE A 189 -12.13 -6.38 10.39
N VAL A 190 -12.86 -7.47 10.64
CA VAL A 190 -13.74 -7.59 11.81
C VAL A 190 -13.55 -8.93 12.51
N VAL A 191 -13.54 -8.92 13.85
CA VAL A 191 -13.44 -10.14 14.65
C VAL A 191 -14.84 -10.57 15.10
N VAL A 192 -15.29 -11.74 14.68
CA VAL A 192 -16.59 -12.32 15.07
C VAL A 192 -16.35 -13.76 15.52
N GLU A 193 -16.91 -14.14 16.67
CA GLU A 193 -16.83 -15.52 17.19
C GLU A 193 -15.39 -16.07 17.19
N ASN A 194 -14.44 -15.25 17.66
CA ASN A 194 -13.02 -15.56 17.72
C ASN A 194 -12.35 -15.86 16.35
N ASN A 195 -12.93 -15.36 15.26
CA ASN A 195 -12.36 -15.42 13.91
C ASN A 195 -12.26 -14.01 13.31
N ALA A 196 -11.18 -13.74 12.59
CA ALA A 196 -11.01 -12.48 11.87
C ALA A 196 -11.42 -12.63 10.40
N TYR A 197 -12.34 -11.77 9.96
CA TYR A 197 -12.87 -11.76 8.60
C TYR A 197 -12.42 -10.50 7.87
N TRP A 198 -12.04 -10.66 6.60
CA TRP A 198 -11.75 -9.54 5.70
C TRP A 198 -12.89 -9.39 4.69
N ILE A 199 -13.75 -8.40 4.89
CA ILE A 199 -14.90 -8.11 4.04
C ILE A 199 -14.51 -7.09 2.98
N PHE A 200 -14.74 -7.41 1.71
CA PHE A 200 -14.46 -6.53 0.57
C PHE A 200 -15.50 -6.71 -0.54
N ARG A 201 -15.57 -5.76 -1.47
CA ARG A 201 -16.47 -5.80 -2.64
C ARG A 201 -15.75 -6.37 -3.84
#